data_AF-H8KWE1-F1
#
_entry.id   AF-H8KWE1-F1
#
_cell.length_a   1.000
_cell.length_b   1.000
_cell.length_c   1.000
_cell.angle_alpha   90.00
_cell.angle_beta   90.00
_cell.angle_gamma   90.00
#
_symmetry.space_group_name_H-M   'P 1'
#
loop_
_entity.id
_entity.type
_entity.pdbx_description
1 polymer ?
#
loop_
_entity_poly.entity_id
_entity_poly.type
_entity_poly.pdbx_seq_one_letter_code
_entity_poly.pdbx_strand_id
1 'polypeptide(L)'
;MGELKNIRVILIHVIAWIGVFTIPELLRPDMPGLQSKFISLHHILTFNLPLIGFFYLNAYFLIPKLLRNRPPYVYIISVLVIIICMVYADSLVKSGIPSPSRMRPPRGGHGEMRMFFTFPLLFMWAVSTSYRFFIDQLKTDRENKERENIHLKTELSFLRSQISPHFIFNILNSLVALSRKRPQQVEPVIIQLSDMMRYMLYENDERKVSVAREIEYLENYIDLQKLRFGDMVKVNFSVYNDAGNKMIEPMLLIPYIENAFKHGVGLINNPVIDIHLRAEGNELALTVQNRFNDNDQKDVSSGIGLKNVERRLKILYDKRHQLRLSKDEEWFKVDLKIELE
;
A
#
# COMPACT_ATOMS: atom_id res chain seq x y z
N MET A 1 12.44 -10.94 18.43
CA MET A 1 11.60 -11.84 17.61
C MET A 1 12.32 -12.43 16.39
N GLY A 2 13.30 -11.74 15.77
CA GLY A 2 14.05 -12.26 14.62
C GLY A 2 14.99 -13.45 14.92
N GLU A 3 15.68 -13.43 16.07
CA GLU A 3 16.64 -14.48 16.44
C GLU A 3 15.98 -15.85 16.66
N LEU A 4 14.84 -15.89 17.36
CA LEU A 4 14.04 -17.11 17.54
C LEU A 4 13.57 -17.72 16.20
N LYS A 5 13.30 -16.88 15.20
CA LYS A 5 12.90 -17.32 13.85
C LYS A 5 14.08 -17.96 13.11
N ASN A 6 15.27 -17.38 13.23
CA ASN A 6 16.48 -17.92 12.63
C ASN A 6 16.88 -19.26 13.25
N ILE A 7 16.78 -19.39 14.58
CA ILE A 7 17.07 -20.64 15.30
C ILE A 7 16.11 -21.76 14.85
N ARG A 8 14.80 -21.46 14.70
CA ARG A 8 13.82 -22.44 14.21
C ARG A 8 14.12 -22.90 12.78
N VAL A 9 14.51 -21.99 11.90
CA VAL A 9 14.87 -22.34 10.51
C VAL A 9 16.09 -23.25 10.48
N ILE A 10 17.13 -22.92 11.26
CA ILE A 10 18.35 -23.74 11.38
C ILE A 10 18.00 -25.14 11.91
N LEU A 11 17.19 -25.24 12.97
CA LEU A 11 16.75 -26.52 13.52
C LEU A 11 16.02 -27.39 12.49
N ILE A 12 15.10 -26.79 11.71
CA ILE A 12 14.39 -27.51 10.64
C ILE A 12 15.38 -28.05 9.60
N HIS A 13 16.37 -27.26 9.19
CA HIS A 13 17.37 -27.71 8.21
C HIS A 13 18.24 -28.84 8.79
N VAL A 14 18.68 -28.73 10.04
CA VAL A 14 19.46 -29.77 10.72
C VAL A 14 18.66 -31.08 10.79
N ILE A 15 17.39 -31.02 11.20
CA ILE A 15 16.51 -32.20 11.27
C ILE A 15 16.31 -32.81 9.87
N ALA A 16 16.08 -31.98 8.85
CA ALA A 16 15.91 -32.44 7.48
C ALA A 16 17.17 -33.16 6.96
N TRP A 17 18.36 -32.60 7.20
CA TRP A 17 19.62 -33.23 6.81
C TRP A 17 19.89 -34.53 7.56
N ILE A 18 19.60 -34.59 8.86
CA ILE A 18 19.71 -35.83 9.65
C ILE A 18 18.84 -36.92 9.00
N GLY A 19 17.58 -36.61 8.67
CA GLY A 19 16.68 -37.57 8.01
C GLY A 19 17.16 -38.02 6.63
N VAL A 20 17.61 -37.07 5.78
CA VAL A 20 18.11 -37.38 4.43
C VAL A 20 19.33 -38.30 4.46
N PHE A 21 20.21 -38.17 5.46
CA PHE A 21 21.43 -38.98 5.56
C PHE A 21 21.28 -40.28 6.35
N THR A 22 20.33 -40.37 7.30
CA THR A 22 20.15 -41.60 8.09
C THR A 22 19.39 -42.68 7.34
N ILE A 23 18.40 -42.32 6.51
CA ILE A 23 17.55 -43.28 5.79
C ILE A 23 18.36 -44.19 4.84
N PRO A 24 19.27 -43.68 3.99
CA PRO A 24 20.05 -44.54 3.09
C PRO A 24 21.04 -45.46 3.83
N GLU A 25 21.57 -45.02 4.97
CA GLU A 25 22.49 -45.82 5.78
C GLU A 25 21.75 -46.95 6.51
N LEU A 26 20.53 -46.70 6.98
CA LEU A 26 19.69 -47.72 7.61
C LEU A 26 19.21 -48.80 6.62
N LEU A 27 19.03 -48.42 5.35
CA LEU A 27 18.62 -49.33 4.27
C LEU A 27 19.80 -50.07 3.63
N ARG A 28 21.05 -49.80 4.04
CA ARG A 28 22.23 -50.46 3.48
C ARG A 28 22.30 -51.91 4.02
N PRO A 29 22.53 -52.91 3.16
CA PRO A 29 22.74 -54.30 3.61
C PRO A 29 23.93 -54.41 4.55
N ASP A 30 23.76 -55.12 5.67
CA ASP A 30 24.75 -55.21 6.73
C ASP A 30 25.98 -56.02 6.27
N MET A 31 27.15 -55.36 6.20
CA MET A 31 28.42 -55.96 5.82
C MET A 31 29.37 -55.93 7.02
N PRO A 32 29.71 -57.07 7.64
CA PRO A 32 30.55 -57.10 8.83
C PRO A 32 32.01 -56.72 8.53
N GLY A 33 32.59 -55.80 9.30
CA GLY A 33 34.03 -55.50 9.30
C GLY A 33 34.41 -54.03 9.53
N LEU A 34 35.67 -53.76 9.90
CA LEU A 34 36.21 -52.39 10.05
C LEU A 34 36.19 -51.61 8.72
N GLN A 35 36.30 -52.32 7.59
CA GLN A 35 36.28 -51.73 6.25
C GLN A 35 34.91 -51.14 5.88
N SER A 36 33.78 -51.72 6.31
CA SER A 36 32.46 -51.15 6.03
C SER A 36 32.25 -49.82 6.74
N LYS A 37 32.81 -49.65 7.94
CA LYS A 37 32.84 -48.38 8.69
C LYS A 37 33.73 -47.31 8.02
N PHE A 38 34.87 -47.70 7.44
CA PHE A 38 35.70 -46.77 6.67
C PHE A 38 35.01 -46.31 5.37
N ILE A 39 34.34 -47.22 4.68
CA ILE A 39 33.58 -46.91 3.45
C ILE A 39 32.39 -45.99 3.77
N SER A 40 31.68 -46.20 4.87
CA SER A 40 30.55 -45.35 5.26
C SER A 40 30.99 -43.94 5.70
N LEU A 41 32.04 -43.82 6.53
CA LEU A 41 32.59 -42.53 6.93
C LEU A 41 33.09 -41.74 5.71
N HIS A 42 33.75 -42.43 4.77
CA HIS A 42 34.25 -41.82 3.56
C HIS A 42 33.11 -41.30 2.66
N HIS A 43 32.06 -42.10 2.46
CA HIS A 43 30.88 -41.71 1.71
C HIS A 43 30.19 -40.46 2.29
N ILE A 44 30.13 -40.34 3.61
CA ILE A 44 29.58 -39.14 4.28
C ILE A 44 30.42 -37.90 3.93
N LEU A 45 31.74 -38.01 3.97
CA LEU A 45 32.64 -36.87 3.74
C LEU A 45 32.71 -36.45 2.26
N THR A 46 32.73 -37.40 1.33
CA THR A 46 32.95 -37.12 -0.10
C THR A 46 31.68 -36.91 -0.90
N PHE A 47 30.52 -37.38 -0.42
CA PHE A 47 29.25 -37.27 -1.13
C PHE A 47 28.21 -36.43 -0.39
N ASN A 48 27.97 -36.71 0.90
CA ASN A 48 26.91 -36.01 1.65
C ASN A 48 27.24 -34.54 1.93
N LEU A 49 28.47 -34.21 2.35
CA LEU A 49 28.87 -32.82 2.61
C LEU A 49 28.81 -31.94 1.34
N PRO A 50 29.36 -32.34 0.18
CA PRO A 50 29.20 -31.58 -1.06
C PRO A 50 27.75 -31.40 -1.48
N LEU A 51 26.88 -32.38 -1.23
CA LEU A 51 25.45 -32.32 -1.54
C LEU A 51 24.73 -31.23 -0.71
N ILE A 52 25.08 -31.07 0.58
CA ILE A 52 24.63 -29.94 1.39
C ILE A 52 25.12 -28.62 0.80
N GLY A 53 26.41 -28.55 0.46
CA GLY A 53 27.02 -27.38 -0.15
C GLY A 53 26.32 -26.98 -1.46
N PHE A 54 26.00 -27.94 -2.31
CA PHE A 54 25.27 -27.74 -3.55
C PHE A 54 23.87 -27.17 -3.32
N PHE A 55 23.13 -27.69 -2.34
CA PHE A 55 21.80 -27.17 -2.00
C PHE A 55 21.84 -25.68 -1.67
N TYR A 56 22.77 -25.26 -0.80
CA TYR A 56 22.88 -23.86 -0.39
C TYR A 56 23.45 -22.99 -1.51
N LEU A 57 24.45 -23.47 -2.25
CA LEU A 57 25.00 -22.79 -3.42
C LEU A 57 23.90 -22.52 -4.46
N ASN A 58 23.07 -23.52 -4.74
CA ASN A 58 22.00 -23.40 -5.69
C ASN A 58 20.89 -22.44 -5.21
N ALA A 59 20.39 -22.64 -3.98
CA ALA A 59 19.29 -21.87 -3.42
C ALA A 59 19.65 -20.39 -3.17
N TYR A 60 20.88 -20.09 -2.72
CA TYR A 60 21.26 -18.73 -2.31
C TYR A 60 22.11 -17.98 -3.32
N PHE A 61 22.81 -18.67 -4.23
CA PHE A 61 23.70 -18.02 -5.20
C PHE A 61 23.30 -18.28 -6.66
N LEU A 62 23.16 -19.54 -7.09
CA LEU A 62 22.89 -19.84 -8.51
C LEU A 62 21.53 -19.31 -8.97
N ILE A 63 20.47 -19.59 -8.20
CA ILE A 63 19.13 -19.12 -8.56
C ILE A 63 19.06 -17.58 -8.57
N PRO A 64 19.45 -16.85 -7.51
CA PRO A 64 19.30 -15.38 -7.50
C PRO A 64 20.20 -14.65 -8.48
N LYS A 65 21.41 -15.18 -8.75
CA LYS A 65 22.41 -14.48 -9.57
C LYS A 65 22.37 -14.88 -11.03
N LEU A 66 22.13 -16.15 -11.34
CA LEU A 66 22.16 -16.68 -12.70
C LEU A 66 20.75 -16.86 -13.26
N LEU A 67 19.85 -17.57 -12.58
CA LEU A 67 18.50 -17.81 -13.12
C LEU A 67 17.70 -16.51 -13.25
N ARG A 68 17.88 -15.56 -12.32
CA ARG A 68 17.12 -14.29 -12.29
C ARG A 68 17.67 -13.19 -13.21
N ASN A 69 19.00 -13.12 -13.37
CA ASN A 69 19.65 -11.98 -14.04
C ASN A 69 20.34 -12.36 -15.37
N ARG A 70 20.34 -13.64 -15.74
CA ARG A 70 20.95 -14.15 -16.97
C ARG A 70 19.96 -15.08 -17.67
N PRO A 71 20.13 -15.35 -18.97
CA PRO A 71 19.27 -16.30 -19.65
C PRO A 71 19.39 -17.71 -19.04
N PRO A 72 18.29 -18.49 -19.02
CA PRO A 72 18.17 -19.71 -18.21
C PRO A 72 19.17 -20.80 -18.60
N TYR A 73 19.65 -20.82 -19.84
CA TYR A 73 20.66 -21.78 -20.27
C TYR A 73 21.99 -21.64 -19.51
N VAL A 74 22.36 -20.43 -19.07
CA VAL A 74 23.60 -20.21 -18.30
C VAL A 74 23.50 -20.89 -16.93
N TYR A 75 22.31 -20.80 -16.31
CA TYR A 75 22.02 -21.50 -15.05
C TYR A 75 22.07 -23.02 -15.25
N ILE A 76 21.40 -23.54 -16.29
CA ILE A 76 21.36 -24.98 -16.57
C ILE A 76 22.76 -25.54 -16.83
N ILE A 77 23.58 -24.86 -17.65
CA ILE A 77 24.96 -25.26 -17.93
C ILE A 77 25.79 -25.23 -16.64
N SER A 78 25.65 -24.20 -15.81
CA SER A 78 26.38 -24.09 -14.53
C SER A 78 26.04 -25.25 -13.59
N VAL A 79 24.75 -25.60 -13.46
CA VAL A 79 24.30 -26.73 -12.65
C VAL A 79 24.85 -28.05 -13.20
N LEU A 80 24.79 -28.26 -14.52
CA LEU A 80 25.33 -29.46 -15.15
C LEU A 80 26.84 -29.62 -14.93
N VAL A 81 27.60 -28.53 -15.08
CA VAL A 81 29.05 -28.53 -14.81
C VAL A 81 29.34 -28.90 -13.37
N ILE A 82 28.62 -28.33 -12.40
CA ILE A 82 28.80 -28.66 -10.98
C ILE A 82 28.49 -30.14 -10.70
N ILE A 83 27.39 -30.66 -11.27
CA ILE A 83 27.03 -32.09 -11.14
C ILE A 83 28.12 -32.98 -11.72
N ILE A 84 28.64 -32.67 -12.92
CA ILE A 84 29.72 -33.43 -13.56
C ILE A 84 31.00 -33.38 -12.70
N CYS A 85 31.37 -32.21 -12.19
CA CYS A 85 32.52 -32.07 -11.29
C CYS A 85 32.36 -32.90 -10.01
N MET A 86 31.17 -32.94 -9.42
CA MET A 86 30.90 -33.75 -8.23
C MET A 86 31.00 -35.25 -8.50
N VAL A 87 30.44 -35.72 -9.61
CA VAL A 87 30.54 -37.13 -10.03
C VAL A 87 31.98 -37.52 -10.33
N TYR A 88 32.73 -36.64 -11.00
CA TYR A 88 34.14 -36.88 -11.30
C TYR A 88 35.01 -36.89 -10.03
N ALA A 89 34.79 -35.96 -9.10
CA ALA A 89 35.49 -35.91 -7.83
C ALA A 89 35.25 -37.18 -7.00
N ASP A 90 34.00 -37.65 -6.90
CA ASP A 90 33.67 -38.92 -6.24
C ASP A 90 34.38 -40.12 -6.90
N SER A 91 34.40 -40.18 -8.24
CA SER A 91 35.08 -41.25 -8.99
C SER A 91 36.59 -41.23 -8.79
N LEU A 92 37.22 -40.06 -8.79
CA LEU A 92 38.67 -39.91 -8.58
C LEU A 92 39.06 -40.41 -7.19
N VAL A 93 38.31 -40.03 -6.17
CA VAL A 93 38.59 -40.43 -4.80
C VAL A 93 38.42 -41.95 -4.65
N LYS A 94 37.36 -42.55 -5.21
CA LYS A 94 37.16 -44.01 -5.19
C LYS A 94 38.29 -44.77 -5.88
N SER A 95 38.88 -44.21 -6.94
CA SER A 95 40.00 -44.83 -7.67
C SER A 95 41.32 -44.84 -6.89
N GLY A 96 41.48 -43.94 -5.92
CA GLY A 96 42.67 -43.87 -5.06
C GLY A 96 42.64 -44.80 -3.84
N ILE A 97 41.50 -45.47 -3.58
CA ILE A 97 41.35 -46.41 -2.47
C ILE A 97 41.72 -47.82 -2.99
N PRO A 98 42.72 -48.52 -2.40
CA PRO A 98 43.07 -49.87 -2.81
C PRO A 98 41.86 -50.81 -2.68
N SER A 99 41.30 -51.24 -3.81
CA SER A 99 40.22 -52.23 -3.82
C SER A 99 40.78 -53.58 -3.35
N PRO A 100 40.15 -54.26 -2.38
CA PRO A 100 40.51 -55.64 -2.08
C PRO A 100 40.30 -56.47 -3.35
N SER A 101 41.30 -57.29 -3.65
CA SER A 101 41.40 -58.10 -4.86
C SER A 101 40.17 -58.99 -5.08
N ARG A 102 39.62 -58.91 -6.30
CA ARG A 102 38.71 -59.87 -6.96
C ARG A 102 37.36 -60.11 -6.27
N MET A 103 36.51 -59.09 -6.21
CA MET A 103 35.07 -59.32 -6.35
C MET A 103 34.68 -58.84 -7.75
N ARG A 104 34.42 -59.76 -8.67
CA ARG A 104 33.83 -59.41 -9.96
C ARG A 104 32.50 -58.72 -9.66
N PRO A 105 32.24 -57.50 -10.17
CA PRO A 105 30.92 -56.92 -10.05
C PRO A 105 29.91 -57.89 -10.68
N PRO A 106 28.74 -58.14 -10.05
CA PRO A 106 27.73 -58.99 -10.64
C PRO A 106 27.40 -58.49 -12.06
N ARG A 107 27.44 -59.39 -13.04
CA ARG A 107 27.11 -59.10 -14.45
C ARG A 107 25.66 -58.60 -14.49
N GLY A 108 25.50 -57.27 -14.59
CA GLY A 108 24.22 -56.56 -14.58
C GLY A 108 24.21 -55.26 -13.76
N GLY A 109 25.13 -55.09 -12.79
CA GLY A 109 25.04 -54.02 -11.77
C GLY A 109 25.61 -52.64 -12.12
N HIS A 110 26.15 -52.41 -13.31
CA HIS A 110 26.75 -51.10 -13.65
C HIS A 110 25.70 -49.97 -13.79
N GLY A 111 24.47 -50.31 -14.18
CA GLY A 111 23.36 -49.36 -14.25
C GLY A 111 22.77 -49.05 -12.87
N GLU A 112 22.53 -50.09 -12.06
CA GLU A 112 21.95 -49.95 -10.71
C GLU A 112 22.85 -49.15 -9.78
N MET A 113 24.16 -49.44 -9.79
CA MET A 113 25.12 -48.69 -8.97
C MET A 113 25.22 -47.22 -9.40
N ARG A 114 25.09 -46.89 -10.70
CA ARG A 114 25.08 -45.50 -11.19
C ARG A 114 23.79 -44.76 -10.81
N MET A 115 22.63 -45.41 -10.89
CA MET A 115 21.33 -44.82 -10.53
C MET A 115 21.28 -44.41 -9.04
N PHE A 116 21.90 -45.19 -8.15
CA PHE A 116 22.03 -44.86 -6.72
C PHE A 116 22.78 -43.54 -6.47
N PHE A 117 23.70 -43.11 -7.35
CA PHE A 117 24.50 -41.89 -7.15
C PHE A 117 23.95 -40.66 -7.90
N THR A 118 23.31 -40.84 -9.06
CA THR A 118 22.77 -39.71 -9.84
C THR A 118 21.41 -39.23 -9.36
N PHE A 119 20.58 -40.13 -8.81
CA PHE A 119 19.24 -39.79 -8.34
C PHE A 119 19.23 -38.80 -7.16
N PRO A 120 20.09 -38.94 -6.13
CA PRO A 120 20.16 -37.97 -5.03
C PRO A 120 20.53 -36.56 -5.49
N LEU A 121 21.41 -36.40 -6.49
CA LEU A 121 21.81 -35.09 -7.00
C LEU A 121 20.66 -34.37 -7.71
N LEU A 122 19.93 -35.08 -8.57
CA LEU A 122 18.75 -34.54 -9.24
C LEU A 122 17.62 -34.24 -8.25
N PHE A 123 17.39 -35.13 -7.29
CA PHE A 123 16.43 -34.91 -6.21
C PHE A 123 16.78 -33.66 -5.40
N MET A 124 18.05 -33.49 -5.02
CA MET A 124 18.50 -32.32 -4.27
C MET A 124 18.44 -31.03 -5.05
N TRP A 125 18.72 -31.07 -6.36
CA TRP A 125 18.51 -29.93 -7.24
C TRP A 125 17.04 -29.51 -7.28
N ALA A 126 16.12 -30.49 -7.41
CA ALA A 126 14.68 -30.24 -7.38
C ALA A 126 14.24 -29.67 -6.03
N VAL A 127 14.66 -30.25 -4.91
CA VAL A 127 14.33 -29.77 -3.55
C VAL A 127 14.88 -28.36 -3.31
N SER A 128 16.11 -28.07 -3.73
CA SER A 128 16.73 -26.74 -3.64
C SER A 128 15.96 -25.69 -4.43
N THR A 129 15.56 -26.03 -5.65
CA THR A 129 14.79 -25.13 -6.53
C THR A 129 13.39 -24.89 -5.96
N SER A 130 12.69 -25.94 -5.54
CA SER A 130 11.37 -25.85 -4.90
C SER A 130 11.40 -25.06 -3.60
N TYR A 131 12.42 -25.27 -2.75
CA TYR A 131 12.63 -24.49 -1.54
C TYR A 131 12.79 -23.01 -1.86
N ARG A 132 13.64 -22.67 -2.84
CA ARG A 132 13.88 -21.28 -3.20
C ARG A 132 12.62 -20.61 -3.75
N PHE A 133 11.91 -21.29 -4.65
CA PHE A 133 10.64 -20.81 -5.20
C PHE A 133 9.61 -20.57 -4.09
N PHE A 134 9.47 -21.49 -3.13
CA PHE A 134 8.55 -21.33 -2.01
C PHE A 134 8.89 -20.12 -1.12
N ILE A 135 10.16 -19.90 -0.80
CA ILE A 135 10.59 -18.74 0.00
C ILE A 135 10.36 -17.43 -0.76
N ASP A 136 10.67 -17.39 -2.06
CA ASP A 136 10.45 -16.20 -2.89
C ASP A 136 8.95 -15.89 -3.06
N GLN A 137 8.09 -16.92 -3.18
CA GLN A 137 6.63 -16.76 -3.17
C GLN A 137 6.13 -16.18 -1.84
N LEU A 138 6.57 -16.74 -0.71
CA LEU A 138 6.20 -16.22 0.62
C LEU A 138 6.67 -14.78 0.84
N LYS A 139 7.81 -14.39 0.27
CA LYS A 139 8.30 -13.02 0.34
C LYS A 139 7.42 -12.10 -0.51
N THR A 140 7.10 -12.51 -1.73
CA THR A 140 6.24 -11.75 -2.65
C THR A 140 4.83 -11.55 -2.07
N ASP A 141 4.24 -12.60 -1.46
CA ASP A 141 2.94 -12.50 -0.81
C ASP A 141 2.93 -11.51 0.37
N ARG A 142 4.03 -11.46 1.15
CA ARG A 142 4.17 -10.48 2.23
C ARG A 142 4.27 -9.06 1.68
N GLU A 143 5.11 -8.85 0.67
CA GLU A 143 5.26 -7.55 0.02
C GLU A 143 3.93 -7.08 -0.59
N ASN A 144 3.16 -7.97 -1.20
CA ASN A 144 1.83 -7.67 -1.73
C ASN A 144 0.84 -7.29 -0.63
N LYS A 145 0.79 -8.04 0.48
CA LYS A 145 -0.05 -7.70 1.64
C LYS A 145 0.35 -6.38 2.29
N GLU A 146 1.63 -6.07 2.35
CA GLU A 146 2.12 -4.78 2.86
C GLU A 146 1.69 -3.64 1.94
N ARG A 147 1.82 -3.81 0.61
CA ARG A 147 1.34 -2.82 -0.37
C ARG A 147 -0.15 -2.58 -0.27
N GLU A 148 -0.95 -3.64 -0.15
CA GLU A 148 -2.40 -3.55 0.04
C GLU A 148 -2.75 -2.81 1.33
N ASN A 149 -2.08 -3.12 2.44
CA ASN A 149 -2.27 -2.40 3.70
C ASN A 149 -1.92 -0.91 3.60
N ILE A 150 -0.83 -0.58 2.92
CA ILE A 150 -0.43 0.82 2.69
C ILE A 150 -1.47 1.51 1.80
N HIS A 151 -1.96 0.86 0.76
CA HIS A 151 -3.02 1.37 -0.11
C HIS A 151 -4.28 1.67 0.70
N LEU A 152 -4.81 0.69 1.44
CA LEU A 152 -5.99 0.84 2.29
C LEU A 152 -5.83 1.94 3.33
N LYS A 153 -4.66 2.03 3.99
CA LYS A 153 -4.38 3.12 4.95
C LYS A 153 -4.38 4.49 4.28
N THR A 154 -3.86 4.57 3.05
CA THR A 154 -3.80 5.82 2.28
C THR A 154 -5.20 6.24 1.86
N GLU A 155 -6.00 5.30 1.37
CA GLU A 155 -7.40 5.50 0.98
C GLU A 155 -8.26 5.91 2.19
N LEU A 156 -8.13 5.20 3.32
CA LEU A 156 -8.80 5.58 4.57
C LEU A 156 -8.34 6.95 5.08
N SER A 157 -7.06 7.28 4.96
CA SER A 157 -6.55 8.61 5.34
C SER A 157 -7.10 9.70 4.42
N PHE A 158 -7.24 9.42 3.12
CA PHE A 158 -7.85 10.32 2.15
C PHE A 158 -9.33 10.55 2.46
N LEU A 159 -10.10 9.49 2.68
CA LEU A 159 -11.51 9.56 3.10
C LEU A 159 -11.67 10.31 4.42
N ARG A 160 -10.83 10.03 5.43
CA ARG A 160 -10.84 10.78 6.70
C ARG A 160 -10.47 12.25 6.54
N SER A 161 -9.62 12.59 5.57
CA SER A 161 -9.22 13.99 5.34
C SER A 161 -10.32 14.84 4.73
N GLN A 162 -11.34 14.22 4.12
CA GLN A 162 -12.49 14.92 3.56
C GLN A 162 -13.50 15.38 4.62
N ILE A 163 -13.37 14.90 5.87
CA ILE A 163 -14.13 15.38 7.02
C ILE A 163 -13.18 16.21 7.88
N SER A 164 -13.40 17.52 8.02
CA SER A 164 -12.63 18.35 8.94
C SER A 164 -13.00 18.00 10.39
N PRO A 165 -12.17 17.25 11.15
CA PRO A 165 -12.56 16.83 12.50
C PRO A 165 -12.68 18.05 13.42
N HIS A 166 -11.81 19.05 13.17
CA HIS A 166 -11.84 20.33 13.85
C HIS A 166 -13.16 21.08 13.65
N PHE A 167 -13.74 21.07 12.44
CA PHE A 167 -15.06 21.64 12.20
C PHE A 167 -16.10 20.97 13.09
N ILE A 168 -16.17 19.64 13.08
CA ILE A 168 -17.16 18.88 13.87
C ILE A 168 -17.02 19.18 15.37
N PHE A 169 -15.80 19.13 15.91
CA PHE A 169 -15.57 19.47 17.32
C PHE A 169 -16.04 20.88 17.67
N ASN A 170 -15.85 21.85 16.78
CA ASN A 170 -16.29 23.23 17.00
C ASN A 170 -17.81 23.39 16.94
N ILE A 171 -18.49 22.67 16.05
CA ILE A 171 -19.97 22.68 16.02
C ILE A 171 -20.53 22.03 17.28
N LEU A 172 -19.96 20.92 17.75
CA LEU A 172 -20.36 20.29 19.01
C LEU A 172 -20.18 21.23 20.20
N ASN A 173 -19.06 21.96 20.28
CA ASN A 173 -18.85 22.97 21.32
C ASN A 173 -19.89 24.11 21.25
N SER A 174 -20.22 24.55 20.03
CA SER A 174 -21.25 25.57 19.79
C SER A 174 -22.63 25.08 20.22
N LEU A 175 -22.95 23.80 19.96
CA LEU A 175 -24.16 23.13 20.41
C LEU A 175 -24.26 23.05 21.94
N VAL A 176 -23.15 22.76 22.63
CA VAL A 176 -23.11 22.77 24.11
C VAL A 176 -23.37 24.17 24.66
N ALA A 177 -22.85 25.23 24.01
CA ALA A 177 -23.16 26.60 24.39
C ALA A 177 -24.62 26.96 24.08
N LEU A 178 -25.13 26.52 22.92
CA LEU A 178 -26.49 26.75 22.45
C LEU A 178 -27.53 26.09 23.36
N SER A 179 -27.28 24.87 23.85
CA SER A 179 -28.20 24.16 24.75
C SER A 179 -28.44 24.89 26.06
N ARG A 180 -27.49 25.72 26.50
CA ARG A 180 -27.65 26.57 27.69
C ARG A 180 -28.35 27.90 27.38
N LYS A 181 -28.09 28.51 26.22
CA LYS A 181 -28.58 29.86 25.88
C LYS A 181 -29.93 29.87 25.15
N ARG A 182 -30.13 28.92 24.22
CA ARG A 182 -31.30 28.82 23.33
C ARG A 182 -31.62 27.34 23.07
N PRO A 183 -32.12 26.59 24.07
CA PRO A 183 -32.35 25.16 23.96
C PRO A 183 -33.28 24.77 22.80
N GLN A 184 -34.22 25.65 22.42
CA GLN A 184 -35.14 25.42 21.30
C GLN A 184 -34.44 25.35 19.94
N GLN A 185 -33.23 25.90 19.81
CA GLN A 185 -32.45 25.88 18.56
C GLN A 185 -31.53 24.66 18.44
N VAL A 186 -31.40 23.84 19.49
CA VAL A 186 -30.48 22.69 19.51
C VAL A 186 -30.91 21.60 18.54
N GLU A 187 -32.17 21.20 18.57
CA GLU A 187 -32.69 20.14 17.71
C GLU A 187 -32.53 20.46 16.21
N PRO A 188 -32.93 21.65 15.71
CA PRO A 188 -32.68 22.04 14.31
C PRO A 188 -31.20 21.96 13.91
N VAL A 189 -30.29 22.41 14.77
CA VAL A 189 -28.85 22.41 14.51
C VAL A 189 -28.28 20.99 14.47
N ILE A 190 -28.78 20.08 15.31
CA ILE A 190 -28.41 18.65 15.27
C ILE A 190 -28.88 18.00 13.97
N ILE A 191 -30.10 18.31 13.52
CA ILE A 191 -30.62 17.80 12.24
C ILE A 191 -29.75 18.29 11.08
N GLN A 192 -29.45 19.60 11.02
CA GLN A 192 -28.55 20.17 10.00
C GLN A 192 -27.17 19.51 10.00
N LEU A 193 -26.57 19.30 11.17
CA LEU A 193 -25.28 18.61 11.27
C LEU A 193 -25.37 17.16 10.77
N SER A 194 -26.44 16.44 11.12
CA SER A 194 -26.68 15.06 10.69
C SER A 194 -26.82 14.96 9.17
N ASP A 195 -27.57 15.87 8.56
CA ASP A 195 -27.76 15.90 7.10
C ASP A 195 -26.47 16.27 6.38
N MET A 196 -25.71 17.24 6.91
CA MET A 196 -24.39 17.59 6.38
C MET A 196 -23.40 16.41 6.46
N MET A 197 -23.40 15.65 7.56
CA MET A 197 -22.58 14.44 7.70
C MET A 197 -23.02 13.32 6.75
N ARG A 198 -24.33 13.16 6.52
CA ARG A 198 -24.87 12.17 5.58
C ARG A 198 -24.41 12.46 4.16
N TYR A 199 -24.48 13.73 3.74
CA TYR A 199 -23.98 14.18 2.44
C TYR A 199 -22.49 13.84 2.27
N MET A 200 -21.64 14.18 3.26
CA MET A 200 -20.20 13.88 3.23
C MET A 200 -19.87 12.38 3.14
N LEU A 201 -20.67 11.52 3.77
CA LEU A 201 -20.39 10.09 3.92
C LEU A 201 -20.95 9.24 2.78
N TYR A 202 -22.08 9.62 2.18
CA TYR A 202 -22.78 8.78 1.21
C TYR A 202 -22.83 9.39 -0.19
N GLU A 203 -22.91 10.71 -0.33
CA GLU A 203 -23.05 11.35 -1.65
C GLU A 203 -21.68 11.67 -2.29
N ASN A 204 -20.60 11.63 -1.52
CA ASN A 204 -19.23 11.76 -2.03
C ASN A 204 -18.75 10.52 -2.82
N ASP A 205 -19.38 9.35 -2.60
CA ASP A 205 -19.10 8.14 -3.39
C ASP A 205 -19.86 8.14 -4.73
N GLU A 206 -20.82 9.05 -4.93
CA GLU A 206 -21.53 9.21 -6.20
C GLU A 206 -20.70 10.01 -7.21
N ARG A 207 -20.80 9.66 -8.50
CA ARG A 207 -20.07 10.37 -9.56
C ARG A 207 -20.53 11.82 -9.74
N LYS A 208 -21.79 12.14 -9.43
CA LYS A 208 -22.38 13.49 -9.48
C LYS A 208 -23.61 13.57 -8.58
N VAL A 209 -23.85 14.75 -8.02
CA VAL A 209 -25.06 15.13 -7.26
C VAL A 209 -25.84 16.24 -7.98
N SER A 210 -27.10 16.48 -7.62
CA SER A 210 -27.82 17.62 -8.17
C SER A 210 -27.25 18.94 -7.65
N VAL A 211 -27.29 19.99 -8.49
CA VAL A 211 -26.86 21.33 -8.07
C VAL A 211 -27.67 21.80 -6.86
N ALA A 212 -28.95 21.46 -6.79
CA ALA A 212 -29.79 21.77 -5.63
C ALA A 212 -29.26 21.14 -4.32
N ARG A 213 -28.78 19.88 -4.36
CA ARG A 213 -28.19 19.20 -3.20
C ARG A 213 -26.86 19.80 -2.76
N GLU A 214 -25.98 20.14 -3.71
CA GLU A 214 -24.73 20.85 -3.39
C GLU A 214 -25.06 22.19 -2.71
N ILE A 215 -26.04 22.95 -3.22
CA ILE A 215 -26.47 24.24 -2.62
C ILE A 215 -27.00 24.06 -1.19
N GLU A 216 -27.91 23.10 -0.98
CA GLU A 216 -28.47 22.80 0.35
C GLU A 216 -27.36 22.44 1.36
N TYR A 217 -26.35 21.69 0.90
CA TYR A 217 -25.18 21.38 1.70
C TYR A 217 -24.36 22.64 2.07
N LEU A 218 -24.13 23.55 1.12
CA LEU A 218 -23.43 24.82 1.39
C LEU A 218 -24.23 25.72 2.34
N GLU A 219 -25.56 25.79 2.19
CA GLU A 219 -26.47 26.52 3.08
C GLU A 219 -26.34 26.04 4.52
N ASN A 220 -26.49 24.73 4.74
CA ASN A 220 -26.35 24.12 6.06
C ASN A 220 -24.97 24.39 6.66
N TYR A 221 -23.90 24.26 5.87
CA TYR A 221 -22.55 24.55 6.33
C TYR A 221 -22.38 26.03 6.76
N ILE A 222 -22.86 26.97 5.94
CA ILE A 222 -22.75 28.41 6.21
C ILE A 222 -23.55 28.77 7.47
N ASP A 223 -24.75 28.22 7.65
CA ASP A 223 -25.58 28.51 8.82
C ASP A 223 -24.96 27.96 10.11
N LEU A 224 -24.36 26.76 10.06
CA LEU A 224 -23.57 26.23 11.18
C LEU A 224 -22.35 27.10 11.51
N GLN A 225 -21.68 27.66 10.50
CA GLN A 225 -20.56 28.59 10.73
C GLN A 225 -21.03 29.94 11.28
N LYS A 226 -22.15 30.49 10.80
CA LYS A 226 -22.76 31.70 11.38
C LYS A 226 -23.13 31.48 12.84
N LEU A 227 -23.66 30.31 13.20
CA LEU A 227 -23.95 29.96 14.59
C LEU A 227 -22.67 29.94 15.45
N ARG A 228 -21.59 29.35 14.93
CA ARG A 228 -20.31 29.24 15.62
C ARG A 228 -19.66 30.60 15.86
N PHE A 229 -19.62 31.46 14.84
CA PHE A 229 -18.95 32.75 14.94
C PHE A 229 -19.85 33.86 15.49
N GLY A 230 -21.18 33.70 15.42
CA GLY A 230 -22.13 34.71 15.86
C GLY A 230 -21.83 36.07 15.22
N ASP A 231 -21.82 37.12 16.04
CA ASP A 231 -21.57 38.50 15.60
C ASP A 231 -20.08 38.80 15.32
N MET A 232 -19.18 37.82 15.48
CA MET A 232 -17.75 38.01 15.22
C MET A 232 -17.41 38.15 13.74
N VAL A 233 -18.34 37.83 12.81
CA VAL A 233 -18.14 37.96 11.36
C VAL A 233 -19.44 38.27 10.66
N LYS A 234 -19.42 39.23 9.74
CA LYS A 234 -20.57 39.49 8.86
C LYS A 234 -20.49 38.56 7.65
N VAL A 235 -21.49 37.68 7.51
CA VAL A 235 -21.58 36.75 6.37
C VAL A 235 -22.76 37.14 5.50
N ASN A 236 -22.50 37.60 4.28
CA ASN A 236 -23.52 37.87 3.27
C ASN A 236 -23.55 36.70 2.30
N PHE A 237 -24.66 35.97 2.27
CA PHE A 237 -24.85 34.82 1.39
C PHE A 237 -26.08 35.03 0.52
N SER A 238 -25.93 34.86 -0.79
CA SER A 238 -27.04 34.91 -1.73
C SER A 238 -26.94 33.80 -2.76
N VAL A 239 -28.08 33.15 -3.03
CA VAL A 239 -28.22 32.08 -4.00
C VAL A 239 -29.27 32.45 -5.03
N TYR A 240 -28.96 32.19 -6.29
CA TYR A 240 -29.94 32.09 -7.36
C TYR A 240 -29.78 30.74 -8.04
N ASN A 241 -30.86 29.95 -8.09
CA ASN A 241 -30.84 28.61 -8.68
C ASN A 241 -32.03 28.43 -9.62
N ASP A 242 -31.73 28.38 -10.92
CA ASP A 242 -32.62 28.01 -12.01
C ASP A 242 -31.95 26.96 -12.91
N ALA A 243 -31.14 26.07 -12.31
CA ALA A 243 -30.42 25.03 -13.02
C ALA A 243 -31.24 23.74 -13.21
N GLY A 244 -32.49 23.66 -12.70
CA GLY A 244 -33.33 22.47 -12.82
C GLY A 244 -32.65 21.19 -12.31
N ASN A 245 -32.56 20.16 -13.17
CA ASN A 245 -31.99 18.84 -12.86
C ASN A 245 -30.49 18.71 -13.17
N LYS A 246 -29.76 19.83 -13.27
CA LYS A 246 -28.33 19.79 -13.58
C LYS A 246 -27.52 19.16 -12.44
N MET A 247 -26.41 18.55 -12.84
CA MET A 247 -25.57 17.75 -11.97
C MET A 247 -24.16 18.34 -11.84
N ILE A 248 -23.58 18.24 -10.64
CA ILE A 248 -22.25 18.73 -10.28
C ILE A 248 -21.48 17.65 -9.53
N GLU A 249 -20.15 17.68 -9.64
CA GLU A 249 -19.27 16.92 -8.75
C GLU A 249 -19.53 17.32 -7.27
N PRO A 250 -19.74 16.34 -6.36
CA PRO A 250 -19.98 16.64 -4.96
C PRO A 250 -18.77 17.30 -4.27
N MET A 251 -19.07 18.17 -3.31
CA MET A 251 -18.08 18.86 -2.47
C MET A 251 -17.04 19.65 -3.28
N LEU A 252 -17.41 20.14 -4.46
CA LEU A 252 -16.53 20.91 -5.33
C LEU A 252 -16.41 22.36 -4.85
N LEU A 253 -17.52 22.91 -4.32
CA LEU A 253 -17.63 24.33 -3.99
C LEU A 253 -17.22 24.62 -2.54
N ILE A 254 -17.44 23.67 -1.64
CA ILE A 254 -17.19 23.81 -0.21
C ILE A 254 -15.76 24.27 0.16
N PRO A 255 -14.67 23.83 -0.51
CA PRO A 255 -13.33 24.21 -0.07
C PRO A 255 -13.05 25.71 -0.21
N TYR A 256 -13.73 26.40 -1.13
CA TYR A 256 -13.62 27.86 -1.27
C TYR A 256 -14.32 28.58 -0.11
N ILE A 257 -15.46 28.07 0.33
CA ILE A 257 -16.21 28.60 1.46
C ILE A 257 -15.49 28.30 2.79
N GLU A 258 -14.98 27.08 2.95
CA GLU A 258 -14.12 26.71 4.08
C GLU A 258 -12.90 27.61 4.19
N ASN A 259 -12.24 27.89 3.06
CA ASN A 259 -11.08 28.79 3.03
C ASN A 259 -11.46 30.22 3.46
N ALA A 260 -12.61 30.72 3.02
CA ALA A 260 -13.11 32.03 3.43
C ALA A 260 -13.42 32.09 4.94
N PHE A 261 -14.01 31.05 5.53
CA PHE A 261 -14.16 30.99 7.00
C PHE A 261 -12.85 30.75 7.73
N LYS A 262 -11.87 30.06 7.15
CA LYS A 262 -10.57 29.83 7.79
C LYS A 262 -9.76 31.13 7.89
N HIS A 263 -9.81 31.96 6.85
CA HIS A 263 -8.98 33.16 6.73
C HIS A 263 -9.75 34.47 6.91
N GLY A 264 -11.08 34.43 6.91
CA GLY A 264 -11.96 35.58 7.10
C GLY A 264 -12.37 35.81 8.54
N VAL A 265 -11.92 34.97 9.48
CA VAL A 265 -12.20 35.08 10.91
C VAL A 265 -10.88 34.99 11.68
N GLY A 266 -10.63 35.93 12.60
CA GLY A 266 -9.33 36.04 13.28
C GLY A 266 -9.02 37.47 13.71
N LEU A 267 -7.75 37.86 13.70
CA LEU A 267 -7.29 39.23 14.00
C LEU A 267 -7.50 40.16 12.79
N ILE A 268 -8.75 40.29 12.37
CA ILE A 268 -9.18 41.10 11.22
C ILE A 268 -10.10 42.20 11.72
N ASN A 269 -9.88 43.42 11.24
CA ASN A 269 -10.76 44.54 11.55
C ASN A 269 -12.06 44.44 10.76
N ASN A 270 -13.19 44.32 11.45
CA ASN A 270 -14.53 44.17 10.88
C ASN A 270 -14.57 43.07 9.79
N PRO A 271 -14.44 41.80 10.19
CA PRO A 271 -14.38 40.68 9.25
C PRO A 271 -15.70 40.52 8.48
N VAL A 272 -15.56 40.37 7.16
CA VAL A 272 -16.68 40.22 6.23
C VAL A 272 -16.37 39.07 5.27
N ILE A 273 -17.37 38.23 5.02
CA ILE A 273 -17.36 37.17 4.03
C ILE A 273 -18.59 37.37 3.13
N ASP A 274 -18.36 37.55 1.82
CA ASP A 274 -19.43 37.60 0.83
C ASP A 274 -19.36 36.37 -0.08
N ILE A 275 -20.49 35.68 -0.19
CA ILE A 275 -20.64 34.46 -0.97
C ILE A 275 -21.85 34.65 -1.88
N HIS A 276 -21.60 34.62 -3.18
CA HIS A 276 -22.62 34.70 -4.22
C HIS A 276 -22.56 33.45 -5.08
N LEU A 277 -23.67 32.73 -5.17
CA LEU A 277 -23.79 31.56 -6.02
C LEU A 277 -24.97 31.74 -6.97
N ARG A 278 -24.70 31.59 -8.27
CA ARG A 278 -25.69 31.67 -9.33
C ARG A 278 -25.59 30.42 -10.19
N ALA A 279 -26.66 29.64 -10.28
CA ALA A 279 -26.79 28.52 -11.18
C ALA A 279 -27.97 28.79 -12.12
N GLU A 280 -27.73 28.89 -13.42
CA GLU A 280 -28.74 29.25 -14.41
C GLU A 280 -28.46 28.53 -15.73
N GLY A 281 -29.43 27.74 -16.21
CA GLY A 281 -29.25 26.92 -17.40
C GLY A 281 -28.08 25.94 -17.26
N ASN A 282 -27.02 26.15 -18.04
CA ASN A 282 -25.80 25.33 -18.02
C ASN A 282 -24.61 26.00 -17.31
N GLU A 283 -24.76 27.21 -16.75
CA GLU A 283 -23.65 27.88 -16.07
C GLU A 283 -23.88 27.87 -14.56
N LEU A 284 -22.84 27.49 -13.80
CA LEU A 284 -22.75 27.78 -12.38
C LEU A 284 -21.58 28.72 -12.14
N ALA A 285 -21.87 29.83 -11.47
CA ALA A 285 -20.91 30.82 -11.04
C ALA A 285 -20.91 30.91 -9.51
N LEU A 286 -19.73 30.78 -8.90
CA LEU A 286 -19.48 30.99 -7.49
C LEU A 286 -18.46 32.12 -7.34
N THR A 287 -18.83 33.16 -6.61
CA THR A 287 -17.92 34.20 -6.14
C THR A 287 -17.86 34.14 -4.62
N VAL A 288 -16.65 33.97 -4.07
CA VAL A 288 -16.39 34.02 -2.63
C VAL A 288 -15.31 35.06 -2.38
N GLN A 289 -15.59 36.02 -1.49
CA GLN A 289 -14.59 36.98 -1.04
C GLN A 289 -14.60 37.09 0.48
N ASN A 290 -13.41 37.23 1.06
CA ASN A 290 -13.25 37.48 2.48
C ASN A 290 -12.18 38.54 2.72
N ARG A 291 -12.37 39.33 3.76
CA ARG A 291 -11.27 40.13 4.29
C ARG A 291 -10.18 39.22 4.85
N PHE A 292 -8.93 39.58 4.69
CA PHE A 292 -7.80 38.86 5.28
C PHE A 292 -6.79 39.87 5.87
N ASN A 293 -5.91 39.42 6.76
CA ASN A 293 -4.81 40.21 7.28
C ASN A 293 -3.48 39.54 6.88
N ASP A 294 -2.55 40.29 6.28
CA ASP A 294 -1.29 39.73 5.78
C ASP A 294 -0.32 39.29 6.91
N ASN A 295 -0.62 39.69 8.16
CA ASN A 295 0.12 39.30 9.36
C ASN A 295 -0.20 37.88 9.87
N ASP A 296 -1.23 37.21 9.34
CA ASP A 296 -1.47 35.80 9.68
C ASP A 296 -0.42 34.93 8.99
N GLN A 297 0.44 34.29 9.79
CA GLN A 297 1.53 33.43 9.33
C GLN A 297 1.01 32.43 8.30
N LYS A 298 1.72 32.31 7.17
CA LYS A 298 1.44 31.36 6.08
C LYS A 298 1.43 29.93 6.62
N ASP A 299 0.26 29.48 7.02
CA ASP A 299 0.01 28.10 7.39
C ASP A 299 0.22 27.24 6.12
N VAL A 300 1.30 26.45 6.10
CA VAL A 300 1.75 25.66 4.92
C VAL A 300 0.63 24.71 4.43
N SER A 301 -0.32 24.38 5.31
CA SER A 301 -1.50 23.56 5.03
C SER A 301 -2.57 24.25 4.15
N SER A 302 -2.68 25.58 4.16
CA SER A 302 -3.77 26.30 3.46
C SER A 302 -3.70 26.23 1.93
N GLY A 303 -2.49 26.10 1.37
CA GLY A 303 -2.33 26.01 -0.09
C GLY A 303 -2.73 24.65 -0.67
N ILE A 304 -2.86 23.60 0.16
CA ILE A 304 -3.08 22.23 -0.31
C ILE A 304 -4.54 22.03 -0.74
N GLY A 305 -5.50 22.57 0.01
CA GLY A 305 -6.93 22.43 -0.27
C GLY A 305 -7.33 23.02 -1.63
N LEU A 306 -7.00 24.30 -1.86
CA LEU A 306 -7.32 24.98 -3.14
C LEU A 306 -6.59 24.34 -4.33
N LYS A 307 -5.33 23.92 -4.17
CA LYS A 307 -4.58 23.20 -5.23
C LYS A 307 -5.21 21.86 -5.58
N ASN A 308 -5.74 21.13 -4.60
CA ASN A 308 -6.43 19.87 -4.84
C ASN A 308 -7.71 20.08 -5.64
N VAL A 309 -8.50 21.12 -5.31
CA VAL A 309 -9.71 21.47 -6.08
C VAL A 309 -9.37 21.92 -7.49
N GLU A 310 -8.33 22.75 -7.67
CA GLU A 310 -7.87 23.17 -9.00
C GLU A 310 -7.50 21.96 -9.87
N ARG A 311 -6.81 20.96 -9.30
CA ARG A 311 -6.50 19.72 -10.00
C ARG A 311 -7.76 18.91 -10.33
N ARG A 312 -8.72 18.80 -9.40
CA ARG A 312 -10.02 18.13 -9.64
C ARG A 312 -10.79 18.81 -10.78
N LEU A 313 -10.87 20.14 -10.77
CA LEU A 313 -11.52 20.93 -11.83
C LEU A 313 -10.91 20.67 -13.21
N LYS A 314 -9.57 20.63 -13.31
CA LYS A 314 -8.87 20.31 -14.57
C LYS A 314 -9.18 18.92 -15.11
N ILE A 315 -9.45 17.94 -14.25
CA ILE A 315 -9.74 16.57 -14.65
C ILE A 315 -11.22 16.40 -15.03
N LEU A 316 -12.13 16.94 -14.21
CA LEU A 316 -13.56 16.69 -14.31
C LEU A 316 -14.27 17.66 -15.28
N TYR A 317 -13.79 18.90 -15.35
CA TYR A 317 -14.37 19.98 -16.14
C TYR A 317 -13.35 20.54 -17.14
N ASP A 318 -12.54 19.68 -17.77
CA ASP A 318 -11.54 20.13 -18.74
C ASP A 318 -12.16 21.06 -19.80
N LYS A 319 -11.54 22.23 -19.98
CA LYS A 319 -12.00 23.35 -20.84
C LYS A 319 -13.41 23.90 -20.57
N ARG A 320 -14.09 23.41 -19.53
CA ARG A 320 -15.45 23.78 -19.12
C ARG A 320 -15.49 24.47 -17.76
N HIS A 321 -14.36 25.03 -17.33
CA HIS A 321 -14.27 25.82 -16.12
C HIS A 321 -13.35 27.02 -16.30
N GLN A 322 -13.60 28.05 -15.51
CA GLN A 322 -12.71 29.20 -15.32
C GLN A 322 -12.59 29.45 -13.83
N LEU A 323 -11.37 29.38 -13.30
CA LEU A 323 -11.07 29.73 -11.91
C LEU A 323 -10.11 30.92 -11.90
N ARG A 324 -10.49 31.99 -11.19
CA ARG A 324 -9.63 33.15 -10.94
C ARG A 324 -9.50 33.36 -9.44
N LEU A 325 -8.27 33.41 -8.98
CA LEU A 325 -7.92 33.76 -7.60
C LEU A 325 -7.25 35.13 -7.64
N SER A 326 -7.77 36.08 -6.88
CA SER A 326 -7.22 37.43 -6.78
C SER A 326 -7.10 37.83 -5.32
N LYS A 327 -6.06 38.62 -5.03
CA LYS A 327 -5.74 39.11 -3.70
C LYS A 327 -5.35 40.57 -3.86
N ASP A 328 -5.99 41.46 -3.11
CA ASP A 328 -5.57 42.84 -2.94
C ASP A 328 -5.04 43.06 -1.50
N GLU A 329 -4.98 44.30 -1.01
CA GLU A 329 -4.44 44.61 0.31
C GLU A 329 -5.34 44.15 1.47
N GLU A 330 -6.65 44.05 1.26
CA GLU A 330 -7.62 43.71 2.32
C GLU A 330 -8.48 42.49 1.99
N TRP A 331 -8.61 42.13 0.71
CA TRP A 331 -9.55 41.13 0.22
C TRP A 331 -8.85 40.00 -0.53
N PHE A 332 -9.32 38.79 -0.23
CA PHE A 332 -9.06 37.61 -1.03
C PHE A 332 -10.35 37.22 -1.75
N LYS A 333 -10.29 37.03 -3.06
CA LYS A 333 -11.44 36.75 -3.91
C LYS A 333 -11.21 35.55 -4.81
N VAL A 334 -12.20 34.67 -4.83
CA VAL A 334 -12.33 33.50 -5.69
C VAL A 334 -13.50 33.74 -6.63
N ASP A 335 -13.26 33.65 -7.93
CA ASP A 335 -14.30 33.60 -8.95
C ASP A 335 -14.18 32.27 -9.70
N LEU A 336 -15.20 31.41 -9.56
CA LEU A 336 -15.31 30.14 -10.26
C LEU A 336 -16.51 30.19 -11.20
N LYS A 337 -16.31 29.77 -12.43
CA LYS A 337 -17.38 29.46 -13.38
C LYS A 337 -17.20 28.03 -13.89
N ILE A 338 -18.27 27.27 -13.96
CA ILE A 338 -18.29 25.93 -14.53
C ILE A 338 -19.48 25.79 -15.48
N GLU A 339 -19.26 25.04 -16.56
CA GLU A 339 -20.33 24.59 -17.44
C GLU A 339 -20.84 23.22 -16.95
N LEU A 340 -22.11 23.20 -16.55
CA LEU A 340 -22.83 22.06 -16.02
C LEU A 340 -23.26 21.11 -17.16
N GLU A 341 -23.41 19.82 -16.84
CA GLU A 341 -23.98 18.80 -17.74
C GLU A 341 -25.46 18.59 -17.48
#